data_AF-A0A673NK48-F1
#
_entry.id   AF-A0A673NK48-F1
#
_cell.length_a   1.000
_cell.length_b   1.000
_cell.length_c   1.000
_cell.angle_alpha   90.00
_cell.angle_beta   90.00
_cell.angle_gamma   90.00
#
_symmetry.space_group_name_H-M   'P 1'
#
loop_
_entity.id
_entity.type
_entity.pdbx_description
1 polymer ?
#
loop_
_entity_poly.entity_id
_entity_poly.type
_entity_poly.pdbx_seq_one_letter_code
_entity_poly.pdbx_strand_id
1 'polypeptide(L)'
;VNMSSNVCVLCSRYTKLGYAGNTEPQFIIPSCIAIKESAKVGDQAQRRMMKGVDDLDFFIGDEAIDKPNYATKWPIRHGIVEDWDLMERFMEQVIFKYLRAEPEDHYFLLVRKPSSLLIFIVIVFNVSPSTEPPLNTPENREYTAEIMFESFNVPGLYIAVQAVLALAASWTSRQVGERTLTGTAEGYVIGSCIKHIPIAGRDITYFTQQLLREREVGIPPEQSLETAKAVKERFSYVCPDLVKEFNKYDTDGSKWIKQYTGINAISKKEFTIDVGYERFLGPEIFFHPEFANPDFTQPISEVVDEVIQNCPIDVRRPLYKNIVLSGGSTMFRDFGRRLQRDLKRTVDARLKLSEELSGGKLKPKPIDVQVVTHHMQRYAVWFGGSMLASTPEFYQVCHTKKDYEEIGPSICRHNPVFGVMS
;
A
#
# COMPACT_ATOMS: atom_id res chain seq x y z
N VAL A 1 -34.95 -3.22 -8.43
CA VAL A 1 -33.90 -2.19 -8.56
C VAL A 1 -32.59 -2.88 -8.19
N ASN A 2 -31.72 -3.18 -9.15
CA ASN A 2 -30.49 -3.93 -8.92
C ASN A 2 -29.53 -3.09 -8.06
N MET A 3 -29.56 -3.23 -6.72
CA MET A 3 -28.56 -2.65 -5.82
C MET A 3 -27.33 -3.55 -5.74
N SER A 4 -26.79 -3.98 -6.87
CA SER A 4 -25.57 -4.79 -6.97
C SER A 4 -24.33 -3.91 -6.81
N SER A 5 -24.26 -3.13 -5.75
CA SER A 5 -23.12 -2.26 -5.45
C SER A 5 -22.37 -2.85 -4.26
N ASN A 6 -21.49 -3.82 -4.49
CA ASN A 6 -20.66 -4.36 -3.41
C ASN A 6 -19.72 -3.27 -2.91
N VAL A 7 -19.37 -3.24 -1.62
CA VAL A 7 -18.52 -2.20 -1.06
C VAL A 7 -17.09 -2.72 -0.94
N CYS A 8 -16.12 -1.99 -1.48
CA CYS A 8 -14.70 -2.28 -1.32
C CYS A 8 -14.04 -1.25 -0.40
N VAL A 9 -13.58 -1.69 0.77
CA VAL A 9 -12.86 -0.86 1.74
C VAL A 9 -11.45 -1.38 1.94
N LEU A 10 -10.47 -0.51 1.70
CA LEU A 10 -9.06 -0.77 1.93
C LEU A 10 -8.52 0.12 3.03
N CYS A 11 -8.23 -0.47 4.19
CA CYS A 11 -7.74 0.24 5.36
C CYS A 11 -6.20 0.19 5.44
N SER A 12 -5.57 1.36 5.63
CA SER A 12 -4.12 1.54 5.67
C SER A 12 -3.78 2.79 6.50
N ARG A 13 -2.80 3.60 6.09
CA ARG A 13 -2.65 5.00 6.55
C ARG A 13 -3.67 5.93 5.88
N TYR A 14 -4.10 5.55 4.68
CA TYR A 14 -5.21 6.17 3.96
C TYR A 14 -6.20 5.08 3.65
N THR A 15 -7.45 5.27 4.04
CA THR A 15 -8.56 4.38 3.74
C THR A 15 -9.11 4.77 2.37
N LYS A 16 -9.19 3.80 1.46
CA LYS A 16 -9.83 3.96 0.15
C LYS A 16 -11.12 3.17 0.18
N LEU A 17 -12.22 3.83 -0.10
CA LEU A 17 -13.56 3.26 0.02
C LEU A 17 -14.43 3.70 -1.15
N GLY A 18 -15.32 2.81 -1.56
CA GLY A 18 -16.28 3.03 -2.63
C GLY A 18 -16.97 1.74 -3.05
N TYR A 19 -17.91 1.87 -3.98
CA TYR A 19 -18.62 0.72 -4.54
C TYR A 19 -17.82 0.04 -5.66
N ALA A 20 -17.96 -1.28 -5.75
CA ALA A 20 -17.42 -2.15 -6.78
C ALA A 20 -17.98 -1.76 -8.16
N GLY A 21 -17.21 -2.03 -9.20
CA GLY A 21 -17.50 -1.64 -10.58
C GLY A 21 -16.99 -0.24 -10.94
N ASN A 22 -16.69 0.59 -9.94
CA ASN A 22 -16.03 1.87 -10.17
C ASN A 22 -14.53 1.69 -10.43
N THR A 23 -14.00 2.53 -11.32
CA THR A 23 -12.56 2.52 -11.67
C THR A 23 -11.71 3.18 -10.58
N GLU A 24 -12.23 4.17 -9.88
CA GLU A 24 -11.55 4.92 -8.83
C GLU A 24 -12.33 4.83 -7.51
N PRO A 25 -11.64 4.85 -6.35
CA PRO A 25 -12.32 4.93 -5.06
C PRO A 25 -13.05 6.27 -4.97
N GLN A 26 -14.28 6.24 -4.44
CA GLN A 26 -15.08 7.45 -4.27
C GLN A 26 -14.46 8.39 -3.24
N PHE A 27 -13.87 7.83 -2.19
CA PHE A 27 -13.20 8.60 -1.16
C PHE A 27 -11.84 7.99 -0.81
N ILE A 28 -10.85 8.87 -0.62
CA ILE A 28 -9.54 8.55 -0.10
C ILE A 28 -9.32 9.43 1.12
N ILE A 29 -9.55 8.87 2.31
CA ILE A 29 -9.46 9.61 3.57
C ILE A 29 -8.25 9.13 4.38
N PRO A 30 -7.60 10.01 5.16
CA PRO A 30 -6.66 9.58 6.18
C PRO A 30 -7.29 8.59 7.16
N SER A 31 -6.60 7.50 7.48
CA SER A 31 -7.06 6.48 8.43
C SER A 31 -6.80 6.92 9.88
N CYS A 32 -7.35 8.08 10.24
CA CYS A 32 -7.32 8.62 11.60
C CYS A 32 -8.73 8.94 12.09
N ILE A 33 -8.88 8.86 13.40
CA ILE A 33 -10.09 9.17 14.14
C ILE A 33 -9.75 10.21 15.22
N ALA A 34 -10.55 11.26 15.31
CA ALA A 34 -10.45 12.30 16.31
C ALA A 34 -11.51 12.04 17.37
N ILE A 35 -11.06 11.79 18.60
CA ILE A 35 -11.93 11.57 19.76
C ILE A 35 -11.71 12.68 20.79
N LYS A 36 -12.73 13.00 21.58
CA LYS A 36 -12.53 13.86 22.74
C LYS A 36 -11.69 13.11 23.77
N GLU A 37 -10.49 13.62 24.07
CA GLU A 37 -9.74 13.14 25.23
C GLU A 37 -10.43 13.66 26.49
N SER A 38 -11.16 12.78 27.20
CA SER A 38 -11.55 13.06 28.58
C SER A 38 -10.27 13.30 29.39
N ALA A 39 -10.24 14.40 30.12
CA ALA A 39 -9.06 14.98 30.77
C ALA A 39 -8.16 13.98 31.54
N LYS A 40 -6.89 14.37 31.62
CA LYS A 40 -5.75 13.73 32.30
C LYS A 40 -6.05 13.09 33.67
N VAL A 41 -5.25 12.06 33.97
CA VAL A 41 -4.91 11.48 35.28
C VAL A 41 -5.24 12.41 36.45
N GLY A 42 -6.32 12.09 37.17
CA GLY A 42 -6.74 12.82 38.37
C GLY A 42 -8.01 12.27 39.00
N ASP A 43 -9.03 11.92 38.21
CA ASP A 43 -10.33 11.52 38.75
C ASP A 43 -10.71 10.09 38.38
N GLN A 44 -10.42 9.15 39.28
CA GLN A 44 -10.94 7.77 39.23
C GLN A 44 -12.48 7.71 39.23
N ALA A 45 -13.16 8.79 39.60
CA ALA A 45 -14.62 8.90 39.58
C ALA A 45 -15.20 9.01 38.16
N GLN A 46 -14.44 9.54 37.19
CA GLN A 46 -14.98 9.87 35.86
C GLN A 46 -14.88 8.71 34.84
N ARG A 47 -14.06 7.68 35.12
CA ARG A 47 -14.04 6.45 34.29
C ARG A 47 -15.35 5.65 34.34
N ARG A 48 -16.23 5.91 35.32
CA ARG A 48 -17.55 5.26 35.43
C ARG A 48 -18.68 6.06 34.75
N MET A 49 -18.36 7.13 34.01
CA MET A 49 -19.32 8.07 33.44
C MET A 49 -19.20 8.25 31.92
N MET A 50 -18.77 7.24 31.15
CA MET A 50 -19.25 7.13 29.77
C MET A 50 -20.70 6.67 29.83
N LYS A 51 -21.62 7.61 30.08
CA LYS A 51 -23.06 7.42 30.00
C LYS A 51 -23.61 8.42 28.99
N GLY A 52 -23.85 7.97 27.75
CA GLY A 52 -24.59 8.72 26.75
C GLY A 52 -23.97 8.73 25.35
N VAL A 53 -24.36 9.75 24.58
CA VAL A 53 -24.05 10.00 23.16
C VAL A 53 -22.59 10.41 22.92
N ASP A 54 -21.77 10.51 23.96
CA ASP A 54 -20.37 10.93 23.89
C ASP A 54 -19.50 9.97 23.06
N ASP A 55 -19.93 8.70 22.93
CA ASP A 55 -19.27 7.73 22.06
C ASP A 55 -19.46 8.02 20.56
N LEU A 56 -20.48 8.81 20.19
CA LEU A 56 -20.78 9.21 18.82
C LEU A 56 -20.10 10.53 18.41
N ASP A 57 -19.49 11.25 19.36
CA ASP A 57 -18.82 12.53 19.10
C ASP A 57 -17.36 12.32 18.68
N PHE A 58 -17.19 11.86 17.45
CA PHE A 58 -15.89 11.67 16.81
C PHE A 58 -15.93 12.11 15.34
N PHE A 59 -14.75 12.37 14.79
CA PHE A 59 -14.58 12.67 13.36
C PHE A 59 -13.56 11.71 12.76
N ILE A 60 -13.70 11.36 11.49
CA ILE A 60 -12.71 10.56 10.76
C ILE A 60 -12.22 11.29 9.50
N GLY A 61 -11.04 10.90 9.01
CA GLY A 61 -10.51 11.44 7.76
C GLY A 61 -9.86 12.81 7.92
N ASP A 62 -9.97 13.66 6.89
CA ASP A 62 -9.38 14.99 6.90
C ASP A 62 -10.01 15.89 7.98
N GLU A 63 -11.30 15.68 8.27
CA GLU A 63 -11.99 16.34 9.36
C GLU A 63 -11.40 16.00 10.73
N ALA A 64 -10.64 14.91 10.89
CA ALA A 64 -10.06 14.49 12.16
C ALA A 64 -8.67 15.07 12.44
N ILE A 65 -8.00 15.66 11.45
CA ILE A 65 -6.60 16.11 11.59
C ILE A 65 -6.53 17.46 12.30
N ASP A 66 -7.40 18.40 11.93
CA ASP A 66 -7.31 19.80 12.37
C ASP A 66 -8.41 20.20 13.37
N LYS A 67 -9.11 19.23 13.99
CA LYS A 67 -10.19 19.54 14.95
C LYS A 67 -9.65 20.01 16.30
N PRO A 68 -9.94 21.26 16.73
CA PRO A 68 -9.56 21.73 18.05
C PRO A 68 -10.31 20.96 19.13
N ASN A 69 -9.64 20.67 20.26
CA ASN A 69 -10.17 19.92 21.41
C ASN A 69 -10.41 18.41 21.19
N TYR A 70 -9.92 17.85 20.09
CA TYR A 70 -9.92 16.41 19.85
C TYR A 70 -8.50 15.88 19.76
N ALA A 71 -8.29 14.65 20.21
CA ALA A 71 -7.05 13.93 20.06
C ALA A 71 -7.13 13.03 18.82
N THR A 72 -6.31 13.32 17.81
CA THR A 72 -6.19 12.47 16.62
C THR A 72 -5.45 11.18 16.97
N LYS A 73 -6.15 10.05 16.84
CA LYS A 73 -5.62 8.69 17.02
C LYS A 73 -5.52 7.99 15.66
N TRP A 74 -4.55 7.08 15.56
CA TRP A 74 -4.29 6.27 14.39
C TRP A 74 -4.49 4.80 14.78
N PRO A 75 -5.69 4.21 14.54
CA PRO A 75 -6.02 2.86 15.01
C PRO A 75 -5.21 1.76 14.29
N ILE A 76 -4.68 2.08 13.11
CA ILE A 76 -3.86 1.17 12.30
C ILE A 76 -2.40 1.58 12.41
N ARG A 77 -1.58 0.74 13.05
CA ARG A 77 -0.12 0.91 13.11
C ARG A 77 0.58 -0.20 12.38
N HIS A 78 1.56 0.20 11.56
CA HIS A 78 2.27 -0.67 10.63
C HIS A 78 1.40 -1.46 9.64
N GLY A 79 0.07 -1.44 9.72
CA GLY A 79 -0.86 -2.23 8.91
C GLY A 79 -1.72 -3.21 9.73
N ILE A 80 -1.46 -3.34 11.03
CA ILE A 80 -2.31 -4.07 11.98
C ILE A 80 -3.22 -3.08 12.70
N VAL A 81 -4.44 -3.51 13.00
CA VAL A 81 -5.36 -2.80 13.90
C VAL A 81 -4.87 -3.05 15.33
N GLU A 82 -4.46 -1.98 16.02
CA GLU A 82 -4.08 -2.06 17.44
C GLU A 82 -5.28 -1.79 18.36
N ASP A 83 -6.20 -0.94 17.91
CA ASP A 83 -7.36 -0.49 18.68
C ASP A 83 -8.64 -0.82 17.90
N TRP A 84 -9.33 -1.87 18.33
CA TRP A 84 -10.53 -2.39 17.67
C TRP A 84 -11.75 -1.52 17.91
N ASP A 85 -11.90 -0.95 19.11
CA ASP A 85 -13.00 -0.03 19.45
C ASP A 85 -12.98 1.21 18.54
N LEU A 86 -11.79 1.79 18.33
CA LEU A 86 -11.62 2.92 17.41
C LEU A 86 -11.81 2.51 15.95
N MET A 87 -11.46 1.27 15.58
CA MET A 87 -11.63 0.76 14.22
C MET A 87 -13.11 0.52 13.90
N GLU A 88 -13.88 0.01 14.84
CA GLU A 88 -15.33 -0.16 14.72
C GLU A 88 -16.03 1.20 14.52
N ARG A 89 -15.76 2.17 15.40
CA ARG A 89 -16.25 3.56 15.24
C ARG A 89 -15.84 4.18 13.91
N PHE A 90 -14.61 3.92 13.47
CA PHE A 90 -14.15 4.38 12.16
C PHE A 90 -14.99 3.78 11.03
N MET A 91 -15.34 2.49 11.10
CA MET A 91 -16.19 1.82 10.11
C MET A 91 -17.63 2.34 10.12
N GLU A 92 -18.18 2.71 11.28
CA GLU A 92 -19.52 3.31 11.37
C GLU A 92 -19.62 4.56 10.49
N GLN A 93 -18.68 5.50 10.61
CA GLN A 93 -18.70 6.69 9.74
C GLN A 93 -18.40 6.36 8.29
N VAL A 94 -17.55 5.38 7.99
CA VAL A 94 -17.31 4.95 6.61
C VAL A 94 -18.61 4.47 5.95
N ILE A 95 -19.40 3.64 6.63
CA ILE A 95 -20.64 3.05 6.09
C ILE A 95 -21.75 4.11 6.04
N PHE A 96 -22.05 4.76 7.16
CA PHE A 96 -23.24 5.61 7.29
C PHE A 96 -23.03 7.04 6.78
N LYS A 97 -21.83 7.64 6.98
CA LYS A 97 -21.56 9.04 6.59
C LYS A 97 -21.02 9.15 5.16
N TYR A 98 -19.99 8.37 4.82
CA TYR A 98 -19.31 8.48 3.52
C TYR A 98 -20.01 7.68 2.42
N LEU A 99 -20.16 6.36 2.60
CA LEU A 99 -20.77 5.50 1.60
C LEU A 99 -22.29 5.67 1.52
N ARG A 100 -22.92 6.01 2.65
CA ARG A 100 -24.38 6.08 2.80
C ARG A 100 -25.05 4.79 2.33
N ALA A 101 -24.43 3.67 2.71
CA ALA A 101 -24.88 2.33 2.39
C ALA A 101 -25.69 1.79 3.58
N GLU A 102 -26.75 1.04 3.28
CA GLU A 102 -27.44 0.23 4.28
C GLU A 102 -26.68 -1.10 4.38
N PRO A 103 -25.93 -1.37 5.46
CA PRO A 103 -24.96 -2.46 5.47
C PRO A 103 -25.60 -3.85 5.27
N GLU A 104 -26.88 -4.00 5.61
CA GLU A 104 -27.66 -5.23 5.45
C GLU A 104 -27.95 -5.59 3.98
N ASP A 105 -27.88 -4.62 3.06
CA ASP A 105 -28.18 -4.80 1.63
C ASP A 105 -26.92 -5.04 0.77
N HIS A 106 -25.72 -4.94 1.35
CA HIS A 106 -24.46 -4.92 0.59
C HIS A 106 -23.45 -5.96 1.06
N TYR A 107 -22.83 -6.66 0.11
CA TYR A 107 -21.67 -7.51 0.39
C TYR A 107 -20.42 -6.65 0.51
N PHE A 108 -19.56 -6.97 1.49
CA PHE A 108 -18.34 -6.20 1.76
C PHE A 108 -17.08 -6.99 1.37
N LEU A 109 -16.23 -6.34 0.60
CA LEU A 109 -14.85 -6.75 0.39
C LEU A 109 -13.95 -5.86 1.25
N LEU A 110 -13.39 -6.44 2.31
CA LEU A 110 -12.41 -5.78 3.16
C LEU A 110 -11.01 -6.22 2.77
N VAL A 111 -10.11 -5.24 2.69
CA VAL A 111 -8.70 -5.50 2.38
C VAL A 111 -7.83 -5.11 3.56
N ARG A 112 -7.19 -6.10 4.19
CA ARG A 112 -6.29 -5.86 5.32
C ARG A 112 -4.83 -5.88 4.91
N LYS A 113 -4.05 -4.93 5.43
CA LYS A 113 -2.60 -4.85 5.22
C LYS A 113 -1.90 -5.90 6.11
N PRO A 114 -0.98 -6.73 5.59
CA PRO A 114 0.03 -7.34 6.44
C PRO A 114 1.02 -6.23 6.83
N SER A 115 1.29 -6.12 8.13
CA SER A 115 2.10 -5.05 8.68
C SER A 115 3.47 -4.96 8.00
N SER A 116 3.86 -3.73 7.66
CA SER A 116 5.18 -3.38 7.12
C SER A 116 5.48 -3.90 5.71
N LEU A 117 4.63 -3.63 4.72
CA LEU A 117 5.07 -3.63 3.32
C LEU A 117 4.89 -2.25 2.71
N LEU A 118 5.99 -1.68 2.21
CA LEU A 118 5.97 -0.38 1.54
C LEU A 118 6.63 -0.35 0.16
N ILE A 119 7.12 -1.49 -0.32
CA ILE A 119 7.22 -1.76 -1.75
C ILE A 119 6.61 -3.15 -2.01
N PHE A 120 5.37 -3.19 -2.49
CA PHE A 120 4.90 -4.39 -3.17
C PHE A 120 5.45 -4.33 -4.60
N ILE A 121 6.68 -4.82 -4.75
CA ILE A 121 7.02 -5.59 -5.93
C ILE A 121 6.28 -6.90 -5.70
N VAL A 122 5.21 -7.08 -6.46
CA VAL A 122 4.49 -8.34 -6.52
C VAL A 122 5.48 -9.36 -7.04
N ILE A 123 6.08 -10.08 -6.10
CA ILE A 123 6.60 -11.41 -6.31
C ILE A 123 5.73 -12.23 -5.37
N VAL A 124 4.70 -12.87 -5.90
CA VAL A 124 3.74 -13.60 -5.07
C VAL A 124 3.84 -15.06 -5.45
N PHE A 125 4.04 -15.91 -4.46
CA PHE A 125 4.58 -17.24 -4.62
C PHE A 125 3.66 -18.30 -3.97
N ASN A 126 3.97 -19.58 -4.19
CA ASN A 126 3.32 -20.83 -3.75
C ASN A 126 3.18 -21.16 -2.22
N VAL A 127 1.99 -21.10 -1.60
CA VAL A 127 1.82 -21.53 -0.19
C VAL A 127 1.57 -23.03 -0.05
N SER A 128 2.43 -23.68 0.73
CA SER A 128 2.11 -24.92 1.45
C SER A 128 1.51 -24.59 2.83
N PRO A 129 0.53 -25.36 3.36
CA PRO A 129 -0.43 -24.91 4.39
C PRO A 129 0.11 -24.76 5.82
N SER A 130 1.41 -24.81 6.06
CA SER A 130 1.93 -25.07 7.40
C SER A 130 3.32 -24.49 7.65
N THR A 131 3.49 -23.17 7.56
CA THR A 131 4.57 -22.44 8.25
C THR A 131 4.34 -20.94 8.07
N GLU A 132 3.94 -20.29 9.17
CA GLU A 132 4.01 -18.87 9.51
C GLU A 132 3.61 -17.81 8.45
N PRO A 133 2.59 -16.97 8.75
CA PRO A 133 1.79 -16.25 7.77
C PRO A 133 2.42 -14.94 7.28
N PRO A 134 1.85 -14.30 6.23
CA PRO A 134 1.92 -12.86 6.05
C PRO A 134 1.13 -12.15 7.17
N LEU A 135 1.66 -12.15 8.40
CA LEU A 135 1.45 -11.31 9.60
C LEU A 135 0.05 -10.75 9.94
N ASN A 136 -1.02 -11.28 9.34
CA ASN A 136 -2.39 -11.16 9.81
C ASN A 136 -2.78 -12.45 10.51
N THR A 137 -2.81 -12.40 11.85
CA THR A 137 -3.23 -13.54 12.65
C THR A 137 -4.70 -13.91 12.34
N PRO A 138 -5.05 -15.20 12.31
CA PRO A 138 -6.42 -15.63 12.04
C PRO A 138 -7.43 -15.05 13.03
N GLU A 139 -7.00 -14.69 14.25
CA GLU A 139 -7.82 -14.05 15.28
C GLU A 139 -8.28 -12.64 14.86
N ASN A 140 -7.40 -11.86 14.24
CA ASN A 140 -7.80 -10.58 13.65
C ASN A 140 -8.78 -10.76 12.48
N ARG A 141 -8.70 -11.92 11.81
CA ARG A 141 -9.71 -12.52 10.92
C ARG A 141 -11.12 -12.41 11.51
N GLU A 142 -11.22 -13.02 12.67
CA GLU A 142 -12.44 -13.22 13.43
C GLU A 142 -12.96 -11.91 14.01
N TYR A 143 -12.11 -11.08 14.63
CA TYR A 143 -12.53 -9.76 15.12
C TYR A 143 -13.08 -8.85 14.01
N THR A 144 -12.51 -8.94 12.81
CA THR A 144 -13.05 -8.20 11.66
C THR A 144 -14.44 -8.74 11.25
N ALA A 145 -14.63 -10.06 11.31
CA ALA A 145 -15.91 -10.68 10.98
C ALA A 145 -16.98 -10.39 12.04
N GLU A 146 -16.62 -10.42 13.33
CA GLU A 146 -17.47 -10.07 14.46
C GLU A 146 -18.06 -8.68 14.30
N ILE A 147 -17.22 -7.65 14.07
CA ILE A 147 -17.67 -6.28 13.83
C ILE A 147 -18.64 -6.20 12.63
N MET A 148 -18.33 -6.88 11.52
CA MET A 148 -19.11 -6.77 10.30
C MET A 148 -20.46 -7.51 10.37
N PHE A 149 -20.50 -8.70 10.97
CA PHE A 149 -21.71 -9.51 11.06
C PHE A 149 -22.57 -9.16 12.28
N GLU A 150 -21.97 -8.89 13.43
CA GLU A 150 -22.69 -8.65 14.69
C GLU A 150 -23.09 -7.19 14.87
N SER A 151 -22.21 -6.23 14.55
CA SER A 151 -22.52 -4.80 14.70
C SER A 151 -23.22 -4.23 13.46
N PHE A 152 -22.75 -4.57 12.25
CA PHE A 152 -23.25 -4.01 10.99
C PHE A 152 -24.25 -4.90 10.23
N ASN A 153 -24.49 -6.13 10.69
CA ASN A 153 -25.45 -7.06 10.06
C ASN A 153 -25.23 -7.31 8.56
N VAL A 154 -23.98 -7.30 8.07
CA VAL A 154 -23.73 -7.46 6.64
C VAL A 154 -24.15 -8.85 6.13
N PRO A 155 -24.75 -8.97 4.93
CA PRO A 155 -25.23 -10.24 4.40
C PRO A 155 -24.08 -11.18 3.99
N GLY A 156 -22.93 -10.61 3.61
CA GLY A 156 -21.74 -11.39 3.30
C GLY A 156 -20.45 -10.59 3.33
N LEU A 157 -19.36 -11.28 3.69
CA LEU A 157 -18.05 -10.71 3.90
C LEU A 157 -16.98 -11.53 3.16
N TYR A 158 -16.04 -10.82 2.53
CA TYR A 158 -14.83 -11.40 1.98
C TYR A 158 -13.61 -10.59 2.40
N ILE A 159 -12.62 -11.28 2.99
CA ILE A 159 -11.37 -10.64 3.43
C ILE A 159 -10.26 -10.98 2.44
N ALA A 160 -9.97 -10.01 1.57
CA ALA A 160 -9.03 -10.17 0.48
C ALA A 160 -7.58 -9.86 0.89
N VAL A 161 -6.63 -10.56 0.28
CA VAL A 161 -5.19 -10.30 0.44
C VAL A 161 -4.73 -9.25 -0.56
N GLN A 162 -4.09 -8.18 -0.09
CA GLN A 162 -3.68 -7.01 -0.90
C GLN A 162 -2.87 -7.38 -2.16
N ALA A 163 -1.95 -8.33 -2.03
CA ALA A 163 -1.04 -8.72 -3.10
C ALA A 163 -1.79 -9.38 -4.28
N VAL A 164 -2.82 -10.18 -3.99
CA VAL A 164 -3.66 -10.84 -5.00
C VAL A 164 -4.51 -9.81 -5.75
N LEU A 165 -5.04 -8.80 -5.05
CA LEU A 165 -5.79 -7.73 -5.70
C LEU A 165 -4.90 -6.84 -6.58
N ALA A 166 -3.68 -6.55 -6.15
CA ALA A 166 -2.71 -5.82 -6.96
C ALA A 166 -2.37 -6.56 -8.27
N LEU A 167 -2.29 -7.89 -8.21
CA LEU A 167 -2.16 -8.74 -9.40
C LEU A 167 -3.38 -8.67 -10.30
N ALA A 168 -4.58 -8.80 -9.74
CA ALA A 168 -5.83 -8.70 -10.51
C ALA A 168 -5.93 -7.35 -11.24
N ALA A 169 -5.49 -6.26 -10.61
CA ALA A 169 -5.42 -4.94 -11.24
C ALA A 169 -4.47 -4.90 -12.45
N SER A 170 -3.37 -5.66 -12.41
CA SER A 170 -2.39 -5.71 -13.49
C SER A 170 -2.91 -6.37 -14.77
N TRP A 171 -3.95 -7.21 -14.70
CA TRP A 171 -4.58 -7.83 -15.87
C TRP A 171 -5.22 -6.83 -16.84
N THR A 172 -5.45 -5.59 -16.39
CA THR A 172 -5.90 -4.50 -17.27
C THR A 172 -4.77 -3.90 -18.11
N SER A 173 -3.51 -4.21 -17.80
CA SER A 173 -2.35 -3.74 -18.57
C SER A 173 -2.19 -4.55 -19.85
N ARG A 174 -2.05 -3.86 -20.98
CA ARG A 174 -1.77 -4.46 -22.31
C ARG A 174 -0.47 -5.27 -22.37
N GLN A 175 0.41 -5.11 -21.36
CA GLN A 175 1.68 -5.84 -21.26
C GLN A 175 1.52 -7.27 -20.75
N VAL A 176 0.36 -7.60 -20.17
CA VAL A 176 0.02 -8.94 -19.68
C VAL A 176 -0.75 -9.65 -20.78
N GLY A 177 -0.04 -10.36 -21.66
CA GLY A 177 -0.62 -11.07 -22.81
C GLY A 177 -1.47 -12.30 -22.45
N GLU A 178 -1.48 -12.68 -21.19
CA GLU A 178 -2.14 -13.87 -20.67
C GLU A 178 -2.78 -13.51 -19.32
N ARG A 179 -4.10 -13.69 -19.15
CA ARG A 179 -4.84 -13.53 -17.87
C ARG A 179 -4.52 -14.65 -16.88
N THR A 180 -3.32 -15.17 -16.94
CA THR A 180 -2.88 -16.28 -16.12
C THR A 180 -2.27 -15.68 -14.86
N LEU A 181 -2.55 -16.27 -13.71
CA LEU A 181 -1.75 -16.10 -12.51
C LEU A 181 -0.33 -16.68 -12.68
N THR A 182 0.32 -16.53 -13.84
CA THR A 182 1.63 -17.14 -14.11
C THR A 182 2.70 -16.66 -13.14
N GLY A 183 2.50 -15.53 -12.47
CA GLY A 183 3.35 -15.03 -11.40
C GLY A 183 2.89 -15.39 -9.98
N THR A 184 1.96 -16.33 -9.78
CA THR A 184 1.65 -16.98 -8.49
C THR A 184 1.49 -18.48 -8.71
N ALA A 185 1.87 -19.31 -7.75
CA ALA A 185 1.34 -20.67 -7.80
C ALA A 185 -0.11 -20.59 -7.30
N GLU A 186 -1.05 -20.62 -8.23
CA GLU A 186 -2.47 -20.87 -7.97
C GLU A 186 -3.17 -19.83 -7.05
N GLY A 187 -2.65 -18.61 -6.95
CA GLY A 187 -3.33 -17.49 -6.27
C GLY A 187 -2.97 -17.29 -4.80
N TYR A 188 -2.12 -18.13 -4.23
CA TYR A 188 -1.69 -18.05 -2.83
C TYR A 188 -0.37 -17.29 -2.65
N VAL A 189 0.02 -16.93 -1.40
CA VAL A 189 1.17 -16.04 -1.05
C VAL A 189 2.21 -16.70 -0.13
N ILE A 190 3.42 -17.09 -0.60
CA ILE A 190 4.49 -17.64 0.29
C ILE A 190 4.85 -16.64 1.37
N GLY A 191 4.53 -16.99 2.62
CA GLY A 191 4.95 -16.23 3.79
C GLY A 191 6.47 -16.28 4.02
N SER A 192 7.09 -17.45 3.84
CA SER A 192 8.49 -17.71 4.24
C SER A 192 9.56 -16.94 3.45
N CYS A 193 9.22 -16.38 2.30
CA CYS A 193 10.16 -15.66 1.43
C CYS A 193 9.88 -14.16 1.38
N ILE A 194 8.93 -13.67 2.19
CA ILE A 194 8.62 -12.24 2.25
C ILE A 194 9.78 -11.52 2.91
N LYS A 195 10.29 -10.49 2.22
CA LYS A 195 11.23 -9.54 2.79
C LYS A 195 10.62 -8.15 2.91
N HIS A 196 11.02 -7.44 3.96
CA HIS A 196 10.63 -6.07 4.22
C HIS A 196 11.80 -5.12 3.96
N ILE A 197 11.48 -3.99 3.34
CA ILE A 197 12.38 -2.86 3.18
C ILE A 197 11.86 -1.73 4.09
N PRO A 198 12.64 -1.26 5.08
CA PRO A 198 12.27 -0.19 6.00
C PRO A 198 12.39 1.20 5.35
N ILE A 199 11.86 1.33 4.13
CA ILE A 199 11.88 2.57 3.35
C ILE A 199 10.52 2.74 2.70
N ALA A 200 9.97 3.93 2.89
CA ALA A 200 8.64 4.26 2.49
C ALA A 200 8.51 5.66 1.92
N GLY A 201 7.34 5.96 1.36
CA GLY A 201 6.99 7.32 0.96
C GLY A 201 7.01 8.35 2.11
N ARG A 202 6.99 7.90 3.38
CA ARG A 202 7.21 8.77 4.56
C ARG A 202 8.67 9.13 4.71
N ASP A 203 9.57 8.14 4.61
CA ASP A 203 11.01 8.34 4.72
C ASP A 203 11.53 9.20 3.56
N ILE A 204 10.99 9.02 2.35
CA ILE A 204 11.27 9.92 1.21
C ILE A 204 10.87 11.35 1.54
N THR A 205 9.68 11.56 2.15
CA THR A 205 9.23 12.91 2.53
C THR A 205 10.13 13.50 3.61
N TYR A 206 10.57 12.73 4.60
CA TYR A 206 11.51 13.23 5.62
C TYR A 206 12.89 13.54 5.05
N PHE A 207 13.40 12.69 4.17
CA PHE A 207 14.67 12.93 3.49
C PHE A 207 14.60 14.19 2.61
N THR A 208 13.53 14.34 1.83
CA THR A 208 13.25 15.56 1.04
C THR A 208 13.15 16.79 1.95
N GLN A 209 12.48 16.66 3.11
CA GLN A 209 12.37 17.74 4.09
C GLN A 209 13.74 18.16 4.63
N GLN A 210 14.62 17.20 4.93
CA GLN A 210 15.97 17.48 5.41
C GLN A 210 16.76 18.27 4.36
N LEU A 211 16.75 17.81 3.09
CA LEU A 211 17.43 18.51 1.99
C LEU A 211 16.90 19.94 1.79
N LEU A 212 15.58 20.14 1.91
CA LEU A 212 14.97 21.47 1.81
C LEU A 212 15.38 22.37 2.99
N ARG A 213 15.51 21.84 4.20
CA ARG A 213 15.95 22.62 5.38
C ARG A 213 17.41 23.04 5.31
N GLU A 214 18.26 22.25 4.69
CA GLU A 214 19.69 22.54 4.55
C GLU A 214 19.96 23.61 3.48
N ARG A 215 19.12 23.69 2.43
CA ARG A 215 19.34 24.60 1.30
C ARG A 215 18.44 25.84 1.30
N GLU A 216 17.14 25.66 1.51
CA GLU A 216 16.13 26.71 1.28
C GLU A 216 15.78 27.47 2.57
N VAL A 217 15.61 28.78 2.43
CA VAL A 217 15.20 29.66 3.53
C VAL A 217 13.79 30.19 3.24
N GLY A 218 12.96 30.32 4.27
CA GLY A 218 11.62 30.91 4.15
C GLY A 218 10.46 29.91 4.15
N ILE A 219 10.74 28.60 4.26
CA ILE A 219 9.71 27.59 4.51
C ILE A 219 9.23 27.71 5.97
N PRO A 220 7.92 27.95 6.21
CA PRO A 220 7.38 27.95 7.56
C PRO A 220 7.58 26.58 8.23
N PRO A 221 8.09 26.51 9.48
CA PRO A 221 8.36 25.23 10.14
C PRO A 221 7.14 24.31 10.23
N GLU A 222 5.95 24.88 10.43
CA GLU A 222 4.67 24.15 10.50
C GLU A 222 4.28 23.50 9.17
N GLN A 223 4.61 24.14 8.04
CA GLN A 223 4.29 23.65 6.68
C GLN A 223 5.46 22.92 6.01
N SER A 224 6.53 22.65 6.75
CA SER A 224 7.74 22.02 6.21
C SER A 224 7.45 20.61 5.65
N LEU A 225 6.60 19.82 6.33
CA LEU A 225 6.19 18.49 5.86
C LEU A 225 5.26 18.55 4.65
N GLU A 226 4.33 19.51 4.63
CA GLU A 226 3.40 19.71 3.53
C GLU A 226 4.16 20.08 2.24
N THR A 227 5.11 21.01 2.37
CA THR A 227 5.99 21.44 1.27
C THR A 227 6.81 20.27 0.75
N ALA A 228 7.47 19.50 1.63
CA ALA A 228 8.25 18.34 1.22
C ALA A 228 7.38 17.26 0.53
N LYS A 229 6.15 17.04 1.01
CA LYS A 229 5.19 16.13 0.37
C LYS A 229 4.79 16.63 -1.03
N ALA A 230 4.47 17.92 -1.17
CA ALA A 230 4.12 18.51 -2.46
C ALA A 230 5.28 18.45 -3.45
N VAL A 231 6.51 18.70 -2.98
CA VAL A 231 7.72 18.58 -3.80
C VAL A 231 7.91 17.15 -4.30
N LYS A 232 7.79 16.18 -3.39
CA LYS A 232 7.89 14.75 -3.72
C LYS A 232 6.85 14.32 -4.76
N GLU A 233 5.59 14.72 -4.60
CA GLU A 233 4.50 14.27 -5.47
C GLU A 233 4.51 14.95 -6.84
N ARG A 234 4.99 16.19 -6.95
CA ARG A 234 4.95 16.99 -8.19
C ARG A 234 6.24 16.96 -8.99
N PHE A 235 7.40 16.96 -8.34
CA PHE A 235 8.67 17.21 -9.01
C PHE A 235 9.65 16.04 -9.01
N SER A 236 9.47 15.05 -8.12
CA SER A 236 10.42 13.96 -7.96
C SER A 236 10.29 12.88 -9.05
N TYR A 237 11.44 12.27 -9.39
CA TYR A 237 11.55 11.22 -10.38
C TYR A 237 12.77 10.34 -10.09
N VAL A 238 12.82 9.14 -10.67
CA VAL A 238 13.98 8.25 -10.54
C VAL A 238 14.97 8.53 -11.66
N CYS A 239 16.23 8.75 -11.31
CA CYS A 239 17.30 8.96 -12.29
C CYS A 239 17.96 7.62 -12.70
N PRO A 240 18.56 7.54 -13.90
CA PRO A 240 19.31 6.35 -14.31
C PRO A 240 20.71 6.27 -13.68
N ASP A 241 21.32 7.41 -13.38
CA ASP A 241 22.71 7.55 -12.90
C ASP A 241 22.84 8.89 -12.16
N LEU A 242 23.31 8.85 -10.91
CA LEU A 242 23.36 10.02 -10.04
C LEU A 242 24.37 11.06 -10.51
N VAL A 243 25.59 10.64 -10.86
CA VAL A 243 26.68 11.57 -11.23
C VAL A 243 26.33 12.32 -12.50
N LYS A 244 25.74 11.63 -13.47
CA LYS A 244 25.26 12.29 -14.70
C LYS A 244 24.13 13.26 -14.43
N GLU A 245 23.26 12.97 -13.47
CA GLU A 245 22.16 13.85 -13.13
C GLU A 245 22.65 15.11 -12.40
N PHE A 246 23.60 14.98 -11.45
CA PHE A 246 24.27 16.13 -10.84
C PHE A 246 24.90 17.06 -11.89
N ASN A 247 25.70 16.49 -12.81
CA ASN A 247 26.32 17.28 -13.88
C ASN A 247 25.30 18.05 -14.74
N LYS A 248 24.11 17.49 -14.99
CA LYS A 248 23.06 18.21 -15.74
C LYS A 248 22.51 19.40 -14.97
N TYR A 249 22.34 19.27 -13.66
CA TYR A 249 21.87 20.38 -12.82
C TYR A 249 22.94 21.45 -12.68
N ASP A 250 24.22 21.08 -12.58
CA ASP A 250 25.32 22.03 -12.52
C ASP A 250 25.55 22.77 -13.85
N THR A 251 25.37 22.07 -14.98
CA THR A 251 25.56 22.66 -16.33
C THR A 251 24.36 23.51 -16.76
N ASP A 252 23.13 22.99 -16.58
CA ASP A 252 21.89 23.57 -17.09
C ASP A 252 20.90 23.91 -15.95
N GLY A 253 21.40 24.48 -14.85
CA GLY A 253 20.60 24.75 -13.64
C GLY A 253 19.29 25.49 -13.90
N SER A 254 19.29 26.48 -14.80
CA SER A 254 18.08 27.26 -15.13
C SER A 254 16.94 26.42 -15.73
N LYS A 255 17.24 25.29 -16.40
CA LYS A 255 16.22 24.43 -17.00
C LYS A 255 15.70 23.38 -16.02
N TRP A 256 16.58 22.88 -15.17
CA TRP A 256 16.32 21.72 -14.29
C TRP A 256 15.84 22.12 -12.89
N ILE A 257 16.30 23.26 -12.36
CA ILE A 257 15.77 23.82 -11.12
C ILE A 257 14.35 24.32 -11.39
N LYS A 258 13.41 23.88 -10.56
CA LYS A 258 12.00 24.30 -10.63
C LYS A 258 11.68 25.16 -9.42
N GLN A 259 10.66 25.99 -9.53
CA GLN A 259 10.18 26.79 -8.40
C GLN A 259 8.88 26.22 -7.87
N TYR A 260 8.77 26.16 -6.56
CA TYR A 260 7.54 25.85 -5.85
C TYR A 260 7.10 27.06 -5.05
N THR A 261 5.86 27.50 -5.28
CA THR A 261 5.22 28.56 -4.51
C THR A 261 4.18 27.95 -3.59
N GLY A 262 4.29 28.29 -2.29
CA GLY A 262 3.33 27.93 -1.26
C GLY A 262 2.75 29.18 -0.62
N ILE A 263 1.57 29.05 0.01
CA ILE A 263 0.95 30.13 0.78
C ILE A 263 1.16 29.81 2.25
N ASN A 264 1.73 30.76 2.99
CA ASN A 264 1.88 30.64 4.43
C ASN A 264 0.51 30.63 5.10
N ALA A 265 0.21 29.57 5.85
CA ALA A 265 -1.10 29.40 6.50
C ALA A 265 -1.48 30.57 7.43
N ILE A 266 -0.49 31.12 8.13
CA ILE A 266 -0.63 32.16 9.16
C ILE A 266 -0.61 33.55 8.51
N SER A 267 0.48 33.88 7.82
CA SER A 267 0.67 35.24 7.29
C SER A 267 -0.07 35.51 5.98
N LYS A 268 -0.62 34.46 5.34
CA LYS A 268 -1.26 34.50 4.01
C LYS A 268 -0.37 35.06 2.90
N LYS A 269 0.93 35.22 3.15
CA LYS A 269 1.91 35.62 2.15
C LYS A 269 2.43 34.39 1.41
N GLU A 270 2.77 34.59 0.15
CA GLU A 270 3.41 33.57 -0.66
C GLU A 270 4.89 33.43 -0.26
N PHE A 271 5.37 32.20 -0.21
CA PHE A 271 6.79 31.88 -0.14
C PHE A 271 7.16 31.06 -1.37
N THR A 272 8.32 31.37 -1.95
CA THR A 272 8.84 30.66 -3.12
C THR A 272 10.11 29.95 -2.70
N ILE A 273 10.26 28.69 -3.12
CA ILE A 273 11.48 27.92 -2.95
C ILE A 273 11.95 27.38 -4.29
N ASP A 274 13.26 27.26 -4.43
CA ASP A 274 13.84 26.53 -5.53
C ASP A 274 13.81 25.02 -5.21
N VAL A 275 13.62 24.20 -6.22
CA VAL A 275 13.50 22.74 -6.16
C VAL A 275 14.52 22.12 -7.10
N GLY A 276 15.55 21.51 -6.51
CA GLY A 276 16.78 21.09 -7.18
C GLY A 276 17.03 19.58 -7.09
N TYR A 277 18.10 19.20 -6.39
CA TYR A 277 18.63 17.84 -6.29
C TYR A 277 17.68 16.85 -5.60
N GLU A 278 16.85 17.32 -4.68
CA GLU A 278 15.82 16.55 -3.97
C GLU A 278 14.82 15.86 -4.92
N ARG A 279 14.71 16.35 -6.16
CA ARG A 279 13.87 15.74 -7.19
C ARG A 279 14.28 14.31 -7.50
N PHE A 280 15.58 14.04 -7.68
CA PHE A 280 16.07 12.69 -7.95
C PHE A 280 16.63 12.00 -6.72
N LEU A 281 17.17 12.75 -5.74
CA LEU A 281 17.69 12.18 -4.50
C LEU A 281 16.59 11.57 -3.63
N GLY A 282 15.40 12.17 -3.60
CA GLY A 282 14.28 11.64 -2.81
C GLY A 282 13.96 10.18 -3.12
N PRO A 283 13.62 9.83 -4.39
CA PRO A 283 13.34 8.44 -4.77
C PRO A 283 14.57 7.53 -4.83
N GLU A 284 15.80 8.08 -4.87
CA GLU A 284 17.02 7.29 -4.98
C GLU A 284 17.25 6.41 -3.74
N ILE A 285 16.70 6.78 -2.58
CA ILE A 285 16.83 5.99 -1.35
C ILE A 285 16.28 4.57 -1.47
N PHE A 286 15.43 4.26 -2.48
CA PHE A 286 15.03 2.87 -2.74
C PHE A 286 16.18 2.02 -3.33
N PHE A 287 17.07 2.64 -4.10
CA PHE A 287 18.20 1.99 -4.75
C PHE A 287 19.49 2.16 -3.94
N HIS A 288 19.59 3.23 -3.13
CA HIS A 288 20.69 3.48 -2.18
C HIS A 288 20.12 3.84 -0.81
N PRO A 289 19.63 2.86 -0.04
CA PRO A 289 19.06 3.07 1.29
C PRO A 289 19.98 3.77 2.30
N GLU A 290 21.28 3.56 2.14
CA GLU A 290 22.35 4.11 2.97
C GLU A 290 22.31 5.64 3.14
N PHE A 291 21.63 6.37 2.23
CA PHE A 291 21.51 7.82 2.31
C PHE A 291 20.56 8.31 3.40
N ALA A 292 19.58 7.50 3.78
CA ALA A 292 18.53 7.91 4.73
C ALA A 292 18.42 6.97 5.94
N ASN A 293 18.82 5.71 5.81
CA ASN A 293 18.71 4.72 6.87
C ASN A 293 20.09 4.13 7.20
N PRO A 294 20.61 4.32 8.42
CA PRO A 294 21.90 3.74 8.81
C PRO A 294 21.84 2.21 9.01
N ASP A 295 20.66 1.65 9.28
CA ASP A 295 20.50 0.24 9.65
C ASP A 295 20.26 -0.66 8.42
N PHE A 296 19.92 -0.09 7.27
CA PHE A 296 19.54 -0.83 6.07
C PHE A 296 20.25 -0.28 4.84
N THR A 297 21.00 -1.12 4.14
CA THR A 297 21.86 -0.73 3.00
C THR A 297 21.49 -1.44 1.69
N GLN A 298 20.67 -2.48 1.73
CA GLN A 298 20.42 -3.35 0.57
C GLN A 298 19.48 -2.69 -0.47
N PRO A 299 19.91 -2.49 -1.73
CA PRO A 299 19.05 -1.93 -2.78
C PRO A 299 17.80 -2.77 -3.03
N ILE A 300 16.70 -2.11 -3.43
CA ILE A 300 15.45 -2.80 -3.78
C ILE A 300 15.62 -3.89 -4.85
N SER A 301 16.48 -3.68 -5.84
CA SER A 301 16.75 -4.66 -6.90
C SER A 301 17.36 -5.96 -6.35
N GLU A 302 18.23 -5.86 -5.35
CA GLU A 302 18.85 -7.03 -4.71
C GLU A 302 17.88 -7.76 -3.80
N VAL A 303 17.07 -7.02 -3.04
CA VAL A 303 16.02 -7.61 -2.20
C VAL A 303 15.07 -8.45 -3.06
N VAL A 304 14.68 -7.94 -4.23
CA VAL A 304 13.77 -8.61 -5.17
C VAL A 304 14.40 -9.88 -5.73
N ASP A 305 15.66 -9.79 -6.13
CA ASP A 305 16.41 -10.95 -6.61
C ASP A 305 16.54 -12.02 -5.54
N GLU A 306 16.88 -11.64 -4.31
CA GLU A 306 17.02 -12.55 -3.17
C GLU A 306 15.69 -13.24 -2.82
N VAL A 307 14.59 -12.48 -2.82
CA VAL A 307 13.25 -13.02 -2.60
C VAL A 307 12.90 -14.07 -3.66
N ILE A 308 13.19 -13.80 -4.95
CA ILE A 308 12.95 -14.79 -6.01
C ILE A 308 13.86 -16.02 -5.85
N GLN A 309 15.14 -15.82 -5.49
CA GLN A 309 16.08 -16.92 -5.32
C GLN A 309 15.77 -17.82 -4.11
N ASN A 310 15.14 -17.29 -3.06
CA ASN A 310 14.72 -18.08 -1.90
C ASN A 310 13.51 -18.98 -2.19
N CYS A 311 12.81 -18.76 -3.31
CA CYS A 311 11.63 -19.53 -3.65
C CYS A 311 11.92 -20.81 -4.44
N PRO A 312 10.95 -21.73 -4.55
CA PRO A 312 11.13 -22.97 -5.30
C PRO A 312 11.57 -22.70 -6.74
N ILE A 313 12.46 -23.54 -7.27
CA ILE A 313 13.12 -23.31 -8.57
C ILE A 313 12.10 -23.18 -9.72
N ASP A 314 11.02 -23.95 -9.67
CA ASP A 314 10.03 -24.04 -10.75
C ASP A 314 9.26 -22.73 -10.97
N VAL A 315 9.08 -21.92 -9.91
CA VAL A 315 8.33 -20.66 -9.98
C VAL A 315 9.20 -19.44 -10.30
N ARG A 316 10.54 -19.53 -10.18
CA ARG A 316 11.42 -18.35 -10.29
C ARG A 316 11.33 -17.63 -11.63
N ARG A 317 11.31 -18.40 -12.74
CA ARG A 317 11.27 -17.82 -14.10
C ARG A 317 9.98 -17.05 -14.38
N PRO A 318 8.79 -17.61 -14.10
CA PRO A 318 7.55 -16.84 -14.21
C PRO A 318 7.53 -15.56 -13.36
N LEU A 319 8.17 -15.60 -12.19
CA LEU A 319 8.20 -14.45 -11.27
C LEU A 319 9.07 -13.31 -11.76
N TYR A 320 10.25 -13.60 -12.31
CA TYR A 320 11.06 -12.56 -12.98
C TYR A 320 10.31 -11.90 -14.14
N LYS A 321 9.47 -12.68 -14.85
CA LYS A 321 8.68 -12.19 -15.98
C LYS A 321 7.48 -11.32 -15.55
N ASN A 322 7.00 -11.43 -14.32
CA ASN A 322 5.74 -10.79 -13.93
C ASN A 322 5.85 -10.03 -12.60
N ILE A 323 6.78 -9.06 -12.57
CA ILE A 323 6.97 -8.18 -11.42
C ILE A 323 5.97 -7.02 -11.52
N VAL A 324 4.92 -7.03 -10.70
CA VAL A 324 3.91 -5.95 -10.70
C VAL A 324 4.23 -4.92 -9.62
N LEU A 325 4.11 -3.64 -9.95
CA LEU A 325 4.24 -2.55 -8.98
C LEU A 325 2.89 -2.15 -8.41
N SER A 326 2.83 -1.91 -7.11
CA SER A 326 1.63 -1.45 -6.42
C SER A 326 1.93 -0.37 -5.38
N GLY A 327 1.08 0.66 -5.34
CA GLY A 327 1.09 1.72 -4.33
C GLY A 327 1.63 3.06 -4.83
N GLY A 328 1.26 4.13 -4.13
CA GLY A 328 1.62 5.50 -4.54
C GLY A 328 3.13 5.79 -4.57
N SER A 329 3.94 5.06 -3.80
CA SER A 329 5.40 5.27 -3.80
C SER A 329 6.13 4.60 -4.98
N THR A 330 5.45 3.77 -5.78
CA THR A 330 6.00 3.23 -7.03
C THR A 330 5.62 4.07 -8.24
N MET A 331 4.87 5.16 -8.05
CA MET A 331 4.41 6.07 -9.11
C MET A 331 5.49 7.05 -9.60
N PHE A 332 6.70 7.01 -9.02
CA PHE A 332 7.79 7.85 -9.50
C PHE A 332 8.09 7.53 -10.96
N ARG A 333 8.28 8.59 -11.75
CA ARG A 333 8.66 8.45 -13.14
C ARG A 333 9.95 7.63 -13.25
N ASP A 334 9.97 6.71 -14.19
CA ASP A 334 11.09 5.80 -14.50
C ASP A 334 11.46 4.79 -13.39
N PHE A 335 10.69 4.68 -12.31
CA PHE A 335 10.92 3.71 -11.23
C PHE A 335 10.95 2.26 -11.74
N GLY A 336 9.92 1.85 -12.48
CA GLY A 336 9.85 0.48 -13.02
C GLY A 336 10.98 0.17 -14.01
N ARG A 337 11.39 1.16 -14.83
CA ARG A 337 12.49 0.99 -15.78
C ARG A 337 13.84 0.83 -15.07
N ARG A 338 14.08 1.64 -14.03
CA ARG A 338 15.29 1.55 -13.19
C ARG A 338 15.37 0.18 -12.50
N LEU A 339 14.27 -0.25 -11.88
CA LEU A 339 14.16 -1.55 -11.23
C LEU A 339 14.44 -2.71 -12.19
N GLN A 340 13.80 -2.71 -13.36
CA GLN A 340 13.99 -3.75 -14.37
C GLN A 340 15.44 -3.82 -14.87
N ARG A 341 16.05 -2.66 -15.13
CA ARG A 341 17.44 -2.56 -15.59
C ARG A 341 18.42 -3.10 -14.56
N ASP A 342 18.28 -2.66 -13.32
CA ASP A 342 19.22 -3.03 -12.25
C ASP A 342 19.07 -4.50 -11.87
N LEU A 343 17.82 -5.00 -11.78
CA LEU A 343 17.55 -6.42 -11.58
C LEU A 343 18.10 -7.29 -12.72
N LYS A 344 17.90 -6.88 -13.98
CA LYS A 344 18.44 -7.59 -15.14
C LYS A 344 19.97 -7.64 -15.11
N ARG A 345 20.64 -6.56 -14.71
CA ARG A 345 22.11 -6.54 -14.55
C ARG A 345 22.58 -7.55 -13.51
N THR A 346 21.95 -7.61 -12.34
CA THR A 346 22.29 -8.57 -11.28
C THR A 346 22.09 -10.02 -11.75
N VAL A 347 20.95 -10.29 -12.39
CA VAL A 347 20.60 -11.62 -12.89
C VAL A 347 21.55 -12.07 -14.02
N ASP A 348 21.81 -11.21 -15.00
CA ASP A 348 22.69 -11.49 -16.14
C ASP A 348 24.16 -11.67 -15.68
N ALA A 349 24.62 -10.89 -14.69
CA ALA A 349 25.95 -11.05 -14.11
C ALA A 349 26.13 -12.41 -13.42
N ARG A 350 25.12 -12.86 -12.65
CA ARG A 350 25.14 -14.20 -12.03
C ARG A 350 25.12 -15.33 -13.06
N LEU A 351 24.32 -15.18 -14.11
CA LEU A 351 24.24 -16.14 -15.22
C LEU A 351 25.59 -16.27 -15.94
N LYS A 352 26.24 -15.13 -16.20
CA LYS A 352 27.56 -15.08 -16.85
C LYS A 352 28.63 -15.79 -16.01
N LEU A 353 28.67 -15.53 -14.70
CA LEU A 353 29.60 -16.22 -13.78
C LEU A 353 29.40 -17.74 -13.82
N SER A 354 28.15 -18.20 -13.88
CA SER A 354 27.82 -19.64 -13.92
C SER A 354 28.29 -20.31 -15.23
N GLU A 355 28.21 -19.59 -16.35
CA GLU A 355 28.70 -20.06 -17.66
C GLU A 355 30.24 -20.13 -17.70
N GLU A 356 30.91 -19.10 -17.16
CA GLU A 356 32.38 -19.03 -17.04
C GLU A 356 32.92 -20.17 -16.14
N LEU A 357 32.32 -20.38 -14.97
CA LEU A 357 32.71 -21.45 -14.04
C LEU A 357 32.46 -22.85 -14.59
N SER A 358 31.46 -23.01 -15.46
CA SER A 358 31.15 -24.29 -16.12
C SER A 358 32.04 -24.58 -17.33
N GLY A 359 32.97 -23.68 -17.68
CA GLY A 359 33.80 -23.78 -18.88
C GLY A 359 32.99 -23.88 -20.16
N GLY A 360 31.81 -23.25 -20.22
CA GLY A 360 30.89 -23.30 -21.35
C GLY A 360 30.11 -24.61 -21.53
N LYS A 361 30.24 -25.58 -20.61
CA LYS A 361 29.48 -26.85 -20.67
C LYS A 361 27.99 -26.68 -20.35
N LEU A 362 27.65 -25.66 -19.57
CA LEU A 362 26.28 -25.37 -19.17
C LEU A 362 25.96 -23.93 -19.57
N LYS A 363 25.09 -23.77 -20.56
CA LYS A 363 24.60 -22.47 -21.01
C LYS A 363 23.19 -22.25 -20.45
N PRO A 364 23.04 -21.50 -19.35
CA PRO A 364 21.72 -21.32 -18.76
C PRO A 364 20.86 -20.46 -19.69
N LYS A 365 19.60 -20.86 -19.88
CA LYS A 365 18.66 -20.06 -20.67
C LYS A 365 18.49 -18.67 -20.02
N PRO A 366 18.65 -17.57 -20.78
CA PRO A 366 18.46 -16.20 -20.27
C PRO A 366 17.14 -16.07 -19.52
N ILE A 367 17.18 -15.33 -18.41
CA ILE A 367 16.00 -15.04 -17.62
C ILE A 367 15.39 -13.75 -18.18
N ASP A 368 14.13 -13.82 -18.55
CA ASP A 368 13.38 -12.64 -18.97
C ASP A 368 12.86 -11.92 -17.72
N VAL A 369 13.22 -10.63 -17.60
CA VAL A 369 12.89 -9.80 -16.46
C VAL A 369 11.99 -8.68 -16.95
N GLN A 370 10.75 -8.65 -16.47
CA GLN A 370 9.76 -7.66 -16.88
C GLN A 370 9.05 -7.09 -15.66
N VAL A 371 9.12 -5.76 -15.54
CA VAL A 371 8.44 -4.98 -14.52
C VAL A 371 7.23 -4.32 -15.16
N VAL A 372 6.04 -4.68 -14.69
CA VAL A 372 4.76 -4.22 -15.22
C VAL A 372 4.39 -2.89 -14.58
N THR A 373 4.30 -1.86 -15.41
CA THR A 373 3.76 -0.56 -15.02
C THR A 373 2.36 -0.35 -15.59
N HIS A 374 1.42 0.17 -14.79
CA HIS A 374 0.04 0.38 -15.21
C HIS A 374 -0.56 1.66 -14.62
N HIS A 375 -1.60 2.21 -15.25
CA HIS A 375 -2.18 3.51 -14.85
C HIS A 375 -2.88 3.48 -13.47
N MET A 376 -3.43 2.33 -13.09
CA MET A 376 -4.15 2.15 -11.81
C MET A 376 -3.23 1.87 -10.61
N GLN A 377 -1.91 2.01 -10.75
CA GLN A 377 -0.91 1.68 -9.71
C GLN A 377 -1.17 2.34 -8.36
N ARG A 378 -1.65 3.59 -8.36
CA ARG A 378 -1.88 4.39 -7.15
C ARG A 378 -2.83 3.71 -6.17
N TYR A 379 -3.86 3.04 -6.69
CA TYR A 379 -4.89 2.34 -5.92
C TYR A 379 -5.13 0.94 -6.47
N ALA A 380 -4.08 0.30 -7.02
CA ALA A 380 -4.16 -1.01 -7.68
C ALA A 380 -4.90 -2.04 -6.85
N VAL A 381 -4.62 -2.07 -5.54
CA VAL A 381 -5.28 -2.98 -4.61
C VAL A 381 -6.79 -2.75 -4.53
N TRP A 382 -7.23 -1.49 -4.46
CA TRP A 382 -8.65 -1.15 -4.42
C TRP A 382 -9.31 -1.42 -5.77
N PHE A 383 -8.63 -1.10 -6.88
CA PHE A 383 -9.14 -1.35 -8.23
C PHE A 383 -9.31 -2.85 -8.51
N GLY A 384 -8.33 -3.68 -8.13
CA GLY A 384 -8.45 -5.14 -8.23
C GLY A 384 -9.58 -5.70 -7.36
N GLY A 385 -9.78 -5.15 -6.16
CA GLY A 385 -10.93 -5.47 -5.30
C GLY A 385 -12.26 -5.08 -5.95
N SER A 386 -12.36 -3.87 -6.50
CA SER A 386 -13.54 -3.39 -7.22
C SER A 386 -13.87 -4.28 -8.43
N MET A 387 -12.86 -4.70 -9.20
CA MET A 387 -13.04 -5.61 -10.33
C MET A 387 -13.51 -6.99 -9.90
N LEU A 388 -12.84 -7.61 -8.91
CA LEU A 388 -13.20 -8.94 -8.43
C LEU A 388 -14.58 -8.96 -7.80
N ALA A 389 -14.91 -7.95 -6.99
CA ALA A 389 -16.23 -7.81 -6.38
C ALA A 389 -17.35 -7.58 -7.40
N SER A 390 -17.05 -7.18 -8.64
CA SER A 390 -18.06 -7.08 -9.71
C SER A 390 -18.33 -8.40 -10.43
N THR A 391 -17.56 -9.46 -10.16
CA THR A 391 -17.75 -10.76 -10.81
C THR A 391 -18.83 -11.60 -10.10
N PRO A 392 -19.57 -12.45 -10.82
CA PRO A 392 -20.56 -13.35 -10.19
C PRO A 392 -19.93 -14.35 -9.21
N GLU A 393 -18.69 -14.77 -9.46
CA GLU A 393 -17.92 -15.67 -8.60
C GLU A 393 -17.72 -15.11 -7.19
N PHE A 394 -17.65 -13.78 -7.05
CA PHE A 394 -17.48 -13.13 -5.75
C PHE A 394 -18.56 -13.55 -4.75
N TYR A 395 -19.82 -13.61 -5.18
CA TYR A 395 -20.93 -13.98 -4.29
C TYR A 395 -20.86 -15.45 -3.85
N GLN A 396 -20.18 -16.31 -4.61
CA GLN A 396 -20.03 -17.74 -4.30
C GLN A 396 -18.92 -17.99 -3.28
N VAL A 397 -17.90 -17.13 -3.25
CA VAL A 397 -16.76 -17.27 -2.33
C VAL A 397 -16.88 -16.41 -1.06
N CYS A 398 -17.84 -15.49 -1.02
CA CYS A 398 -18.14 -14.73 0.19
C CYS A 398 -18.70 -15.63 1.28
N HIS A 399 -18.30 -15.37 2.52
CA HIS A 399 -18.92 -15.98 3.68
C HIS A 399 -20.23 -15.26 3.97
N THR A 400 -21.33 -16.00 4.08
CA THR A 400 -22.64 -15.39 4.35
C THR A 400 -22.86 -15.23 5.85
N LYS A 401 -23.74 -14.30 6.24
CA LYS A 401 -24.15 -14.13 7.64
C LYS A 401 -24.75 -15.41 8.21
N LYS A 402 -25.51 -16.14 7.39
CA LYS A 402 -26.08 -17.43 7.78
C LYS A 402 -24.98 -18.45 8.13
N ASP A 403 -23.95 -18.57 7.29
CA ASP A 403 -22.83 -19.47 7.57
C ASP A 403 -22.06 -19.05 8.83
N TYR A 404 -21.92 -17.74 9.05
CA TYR A 404 -21.29 -17.18 10.26
C TYR A 404 -22.08 -17.56 11.52
N GLU A 405 -23.41 -17.46 11.51
CA GLU A 405 -24.27 -17.82 12.64
C GLU A 405 -24.31 -19.35 12.89
N GLU A 406 -24.28 -20.16 11.83
CA GLU A 406 -24.36 -21.62 11.95
C GLU A 406 -23.03 -22.29 12.31
N ILE A 407 -21.91 -21.82 11.74
CA ILE A 407 -20.58 -22.44 11.87
C ILE A 407 -19.68 -21.63 12.83
N GLY A 408 -19.92 -20.33 12.97
CA GLY A 408 -19.14 -19.41 13.79
C GLY A 408 -18.06 -18.66 13.01
N PRO A 409 -17.29 -17.79 13.70
CA PRO A 409 -16.31 -16.87 13.08
C PRO A 409 -15.13 -17.58 12.39
N SER A 410 -14.92 -18.87 12.69
CA SER A 410 -13.82 -19.66 12.17
C SER A 410 -13.80 -19.75 10.63
N ILE A 411 -14.94 -19.62 9.96
CA ILE A 411 -15.04 -19.63 8.49
C ILE A 411 -14.25 -18.48 7.87
N CYS A 412 -14.20 -17.32 8.54
CA CYS A 412 -13.52 -16.12 8.06
C CYS A 412 -11.98 -16.22 8.16
N ARG A 413 -11.45 -17.27 8.81
CA ARG A 413 -10.00 -17.53 8.86
C ARG A 413 -9.43 -17.79 7.48
N HIS A 414 -10.18 -18.44 6.58
CA HIS A 414 -9.76 -18.74 5.22
C HIS A 414 -10.72 -18.13 4.20
N ASN A 415 -10.18 -17.42 3.21
CA ASN A 415 -10.97 -16.83 2.12
C ASN A 415 -10.43 -17.41 0.81
N PRO A 416 -11.24 -18.18 0.05
CA PRO A 416 -10.80 -18.78 -1.21
C PRO A 416 -10.38 -17.73 -2.24
N VAL A 417 -9.34 -17.99 -3.01
CA VAL A 417 -8.90 -17.11 -4.11
C VAL A 417 -9.67 -17.48 -5.39
N PHE A 418 -10.06 -16.49 -6.19
CA PHE A 418 -10.90 -16.67 -7.38
C PHE A 418 -10.56 -15.68 -8.52
N GLY A 419 -11.21 -15.83 -9.68
CA GLY A 419 -11.05 -14.93 -10.84
C GLY A 419 -10.05 -15.37 -11.92
N VAL A 420 -9.63 -16.64 -11.91
CA VAL A 420 -8.50 -17.13 -12.74
C VAL A 420 -8.83 -18.45 -13.46
N MET A 421 -9.80 -19.21 -12.97
CA MET A 421 -10.24 -20.45 -13.61
C MET A 421 -11.46 -20.17 -14.49
N SER A 422 -11.22 -20.04 -15.79
CA SER A 422 -12.19 -20.41 -16.82
C SER A 422 -11.52 -21.31 -17.85
#